data_AF-A0A537J4P4-F1
#
_entry.id   AF-A0A537J4P4-F1
#
_cell.length_a   1.000
_cell.length_b   1.000
_cell.length_c   1.000
_cell.angle_alpha   90.00
_cell.angle_beta   90.00
_cell.angle_gamma   90.00
#
_symmetry.space_group_name_H-M   'P 1'
#
loop_
_entity.id
_entity.type
_entity.pdbx_description
1 polymer ?
#
loop_
_entity_poly.entity_id
_entity_poly.type
_entity_poly.pdbx_seq_one_letter_code
_entity_poly.pdbx_strand_id
1 'polypeptide(L)'
;MYNQQCAVCHGAGGNGKGPRGPEIAGRLWSWARSEGPGIFTDPNYMVQRNPSELTNAILDGYGMMPSYRGKLTTEQMNGLVDYIYTFFYKHPPIQ
;
A
#
# COMPACT_ATOMS: atom_id res chain seq x y z
N MET A 1 -3.98 6.35 -11.24
CA MET A 1 -2.79 5.53 -10.97
C MET A 1 -3.09 4.38 -10.00
N TYR A 2 -3.43 4.66 -8.74
CA TYR A 2 -3.68 3.63 -7.72
C TYR A 2 -4.68 2.54 -8.15
N ASN A 3 -5.86 2.95 -8.64
CA ASN A 3 -6.92 2.01 -9.05
C ASN A 3 -6.51 1.05 -10.18
N GLN A 4 -5.55 1.45 -11.03
CA GLN A 4 -5.13 0.67 -12.18
C GLN A 4 -4.02 -0.32 -11.84
N GLN A 5 -3.15 0.02 -10.87
CA GLN A 5 -1.92 -0.75 -10.61
C GLN A 5 -1.88 -1.38 -9.21
N CYS A 6 -2.48 -0.73 -8.21
CA CYS A 6 -2.36 -1.12 -6.80
C CYS A 6 -3.63 -1.82 -6.29
N ALA A 7 -4.81 -1.32 -6.69
CA ALA A 7 -6.10 -1.78 -6.15
C ALA A 7 -6.42 -3.25 -6.43
N VAL A 8 -5.77 -3.88 -7.43
CA VAL A 8 -5.94 -5.32 -7.70
C VAL A 8 -5.54 -6.19 -6.51
N CYS A 9 -4.57 -5.74 -5.70
CA CYS A 9 -4.14 -6.41 -4.47
C CYS A 9 -4.62 -5.67 -3.23
N HIS A 10 -4.42 -4.35 -3.18
CA HIS A 10 -4.70 -3.52 -2.00
C HIS A 10 -6.20 -3.15 -1.83
N GLY A 11 -7.03 -3.41 -2.85
CA GLY A 11 -8.44 -3.04 -2.89
C GLY A 11 -8.67 -1.58 -3.28
N ALA A 12 -9.77 -1.28 -3.96
CA ALA A 12 -10.11 0.10 -4.34
C ALA A 12 -10.35 1.01 -3.11
N GLY A 13 -10.76 0.41 -1.99
CA GLY A 13 -10.91 1.10 -0.70
C GLY A 13 -9.70 1.01 0.22
N GLY A 14 -8.53 0.53 -0.24
CA GLY A 14 -7.31 0.44 0.57
C GLY A 14 -7.38 -0.53 1.76
N ASN A 15 -8.35 -1.44 1.77
CA ASN A 15 -8.64 -2.35 2.88
C ASN A 15 -8.03 -3.75 2.71
N GLY A 16 -7.14 -3.93 1.74
CA GLY A 16 -6.51 -5.22 1.42
C GLY A 16 -7.43 -6.23 0.75
N LYS A 17 -8.65 -5.84 0.35
CA LYS A 17 -9.65 -6.72 -0.27
C LYS A 17 -9.71 -6.58 -1.80
N GLY A 18 -8.56 -6.38 -2.43
CA GLY A 18 -8.47 -6.44 -3.89
C GLY A 18 -8.83 -7.84 -4.41
N PRO A 19 -9.12 -8.00 -5.71
CA PRO A 19 -9.35 -9.31 -6.34
C PRO A 19 -8.30 -10.39 -6.00
N ARG A 20 -7.02 -10.00 -5.81
CA ARG A 20 -5.94 -10.91 -5.37
C ARG A 20 -5.72 -10.93 -3.86
N GLY A 21 -6.40 -10.08 -3.10
CA GLY A 21 -6.30 -9.96 -1.65
C GLY A 21 -6.52 -11.29 -0.92
N PRO A 22 -7.58 -12.07 -1.21
CA PRO A 22 -7.82 -13.37 -0.57
C PRO A 22 -6.71 -14.40 -0.83
N GLU A 23 -6.13 -14.43 -2.03
CA GLU A 23 -5.01 -15.33 -2.35
C GLU A 23 -3.76 -14.97 -1.54
N ILE A 24 -3.42 -13.68 -1.52
CA ILE A 24 -2.27 -13.15 -0.77
C ILE A 24 -2.47 -13.36 0.73
N ALA A 25 -3.68 -13.09 1.23
CA ALA A 25 -4.08 -13.39 2.60
C ALA A 25 -3.92 -14.88 2.93
N GLY A 26 -4.40 -15.80 2.09
CA GLY A 26 -4.25 -17.23 2.33
C GLY A 26 -2.80 -17.71 2.38
N ARG A 27 -1.86 -16.99 1.76
CA ARG A 27 -0.43 -17.33 1.74
C ARG A 27 0.40 -16.62 2.81
N LEU A 28 0.04 -15.39 3.16
CA LEU A 28 0.83 -14.52 4.04
C LEU A 28 0.17 -14.25 5.40
N TRP A 29 -1.17 -14.32 5.47
CA TRP A 29 -1.90 -14.02 6.69
C TRP A 29 -1.78 -15.18 7.68
N SER A 30 -0.70 -15.14 8.45
CA SER A 30 -0.74 -15.65 9.81
C SER A 30 -1.10 -14.50 10.75
N TRP A 31 -1.97 -14.76 11.72
CA TRP A 31 -2.26 -13.85 12.84
C TRP A 31 -0.99 -13.46 13.63
N ALA A 32 0.14 -14.14 13.38
CA ALA A 32 1.43 -13.91 14.04
C ALA A 32 2.30 -12.83 13.38
N ARG A 33 2.00 -12.35 12.15
CA ARG A 33 2.90 -11.40 11.45
C ARG A 33 2.26 -10.12 10.93
N SER A 34 0.93 -9.99 10.91
CA SER A 34 0.25 -8.86 10.23
C SER A 34 0.77 -8.63 8.80
N GLU A 35 1.18 -9.71 8.13
CA GLU A 35 1.68 -9.71 6.76
C GLU A 35 0.51 -10.01 5.82
N GLY A 36 0.22 -9.08 4.92
CA GLY A 36 -0.90 -9.16 3.98
C GLY A 36 -0.81 -8.04 2.94
N PRO A 37 -1.84 -7.83 2.11
CA PRO A 37 -1.86 -6.78 1.10
C PRO A 37 -1.98 -5.36 1.69
N GLY A 38 -1.66 -5.12 2.96
CA GLY A 38 -1.81 -3.84 3.65
C GLY A 38 -3.28 -3.45 3.90
N ILE A 39 -3.59 -3.01 5.12
CA ILE A 39 -4.91 -2.50 5.48
C ILE A 39 -4.73 -1.02 5.78
N PHE A 40 -4.69 -0.19 4.73
CA PHE A 40 -4.46 1.25 4.84
C PHE A 40 -5.61 2.00 5.52
N THR A 41 -6.76 1.33 5.71
CA THR A 41 -7.87 1.84 6.51
C THR A 41 -7.72 1.58 8.01
N ASP A 42 -6.73 0.78 8.44
CA ASP A 42 -6.48 0.51 9.86
C ASP A 42 -5.53 1.57 10.43
N PRO A 43 -6.00 2.43 11.36
CA PRO A 43 -5.17 3.40 12.04
C PRO A 43 -3.91 2.81 12.68
N ASN A 44 -4.06 1.69 13.39
CA ASN A 44 -2.94 1.09 14.12
C ASN A 44 -1.89 0.55 13.17
N TYR A 45 -2.29 0.12 11.99
CA TYR A 45 -1.39 -0.27 10.91
C TYR A 45 -0.67 0.95 10.33
N MET A 46 -1.40 2.02 9.99
CA MET A 46 -0.86 3.18 9.28
C MET A 46 0.00 4.10 10.16
N VAL A 47 -0.32 4.27 11.45
CA VAL A 47 0.48 5.11 12.37
C VAL A 47 1.89 4.55 12.60
N GLN A 48 2.08 3.25 12.36
CA GLN A 48 3.38 2.58 12.47
C GLN A 48 4.20 2.66 11.17
N ARG A 49 3.70 3.34 10.14
CA ARG A 49 4.36 3.47 8.83
C ARG A 49 4.75 4.91 8.56
N ASN A 50 6.05 5.13 8.42
CA ASN A 50 6.56 6.41 7.95
C ASN A 50 6.48 6.49 6.41
N PRO A 51 6.44 7.70 5.81
CA PRO A 51 6.33 7.85 4.36
C PRO A 51 7.46 7.14 3.60
N SER A 52 8.68 7.15 4.14
CA SER A 52 9.84 6.49 3.53
C SER A 52 9.69 4.97 3.45
N GLU A 53 9.07 4.32 4.43
CA GLU A 53 8.75 2.89 4.38
C GLU A 53 7.77 2.57 3.26
N LEU A 54 6.72 3.38 3.09
CA LEU A 54 5.74 3.20 2.01
C LEU A 54 6.40 3.42 0.64
N THR A 55 7.22 4.46 0.53
CA THR A 55 8.03 4.74 -0.67
C THR A 55 8.93 3.56 -1.01
N ASN A 56 9.68 3.04 -0.03
CA ASN A 56 10.58 1.91 -0.25
C ASN A 56 9.80 0.65 -0.62
N ALA A 57 8.65 0.37 0.02
CA ALA A 57 7.81 -0.76 -0.35
C ALA A 57 7.30 -0.67 -1.80
N ILE A 58 6.98 0.54 -2.29
CA ILE A 58 6.59 0.77 -3.69
C ILE A 58 7.78 0.60 -4.62
N LEU A 59 8.93 1.19 -4.30
CA LEU A 59 10.11 1.18 -5.16
C LEU A 59 10.78 -0.19 -5.21
N ASP A 60 11.01 -0.82 -4.06
CA ASP A 60 11.69 -2.10 -3.94
C ASP A 60 10.76 -3.30 -4.09
N GLY A 61 9.46 -3.12 -3.85
CA GLY A 61 8.55 -4.23 -3.65
C GLY A 61 8.73 -4.86 -2.26
N TYR A 62 7.81 -5.76 -1.90
CA TYR A 62 7.83 -6.47 -0.63
C TYR A 62 7.05 -7.76 -0.72
N GLY A 63 7.70 -8.90 -0.46
CA GLY A 63 7.07 -10.23 -0.60
C GLY A 63 6.54 -10.45 -2.02
N MET A 64 5.22 -10.52 -2.17
CA MET A 64 4.54 -10.67 -3.47
C MET A 64 4.27 -9.34 -4.19
N MET A 65 4.50 -8.20 -3.53
CA MET A 65 4.35 -6.88 -4.12
C MET A 65 5.52 -6.60 -5.07
N PRO A 66 5.28 -6.36 -6.37
CA PRO A 66 6.36 -6.10 -7.32
C PRO A 66 7.01 -4.73 -7.09
N SER A 67 8.27 -4.61 -7.52
CA SER A 67 8.98 -3.34 -7.59
C SER A 67 8.43 -2.41 -8.68
N TYR A 68 8.31 -1.13 -8.34
CA TYR A 68 7.96 -0.03 -9.24
C TYR A 68 9.12 0.95 -9.50
N ARG A 69 10.34 0.64 -9.03
CA ARG A 69 11.51 1.48 -9.33
C ARG A 69 11.72 1.62 -10.84
N GLY A 70 11.93 2.86 -11.28
CA GLY A 70 12.09 3.20 -12.70
C GLY A 70 10.79 3.16 -13.52
N LYS A 71 9.64 2.79 -12.91
CA LYS A 71 8.32 2.79 -13.57
C LYS A 71 7.46 4.00 -13.20
N LEU A 72 7.88 4.75 -12.17
CA LEU A 72 7.19 5.91 -11.64
C LEU A 72 8.12 7.11 -11.67
N THR A 73 7.60 8.28 -12.01
CA THR A 73 8.29 9.55 -11.71
C THR A 73 8.24 9.84 -10.21
N THR A 74 9.10 10.73 -9.74
CA THR A 74 9.10 11.18 -8.34
C THR A 74 7.73 11.74 -7.93
N GLU A 75 7.09 12.53 -8.80
CA GLU A 75 5.77 13.11 -8.55
C GLU A 75 4.68 12.04 -8.47
N GLN A 76 4.73 11.02 -9.35
CA GLN A 76 3.78 9.91 -9.30
C GLN A 76 3.94 9.08 -8.03
N MET A 77 5.18 8.89 -7.56
CA MET A 77 5.48 8.18 -6.33
C MET A 77 4.95 8.96 -5.12
N ASN A 78 5.30 10.24 -4.99
CA ASN A 78 4.81 11.09 -3.90
C ASN A 78 3.28 11.16 -3.86
N GLY A 79 2.65 11.37 -5.02
CA GLY A 79 1.19 11.40 -5.14
C GLY A 79 0.51 10.07 -4.79
N LEU A 80 1.17 8.92 -5.02
CA LEU A 80 0.68 7.61 -4.59
C LEU A 80 0.75 7.46 -3.07
N VAL A 81 1.85 7.87 -2.44
CA VAL A 81 2.02 7.82 -0.98
C VAL A 81 0.99 8.73 -0.30
N ASP A 82 0.83 9.96 -0.78
CA ASP A 82 -0.21 10.88 -0.32
C ASP A 82 -1.61 10.27 -0.45
N TYR A 83 -1.91 9.67 -1.60
CA TYR A 83 -3.20 9.02 -1.83
C TYR A 83 -3.44 7.86 -0.86
N ILE A 84 -2.42 7.06 -0.54
CA ILE A 84 -2.54 5.96 0.44
C ILE A 84 -2.93 6.50 1.81
N TYR A 85 -2.32 7.61 2.26
CA TYR A 85 -2.66 8.21 3.55
C TYR A 85 -4.12 8.68 3.63
N THR A 86 -4.76 8.99 2.50
CA THR A 86 -6.18 9.37 2.45
C THR A 86 -7.16 8.27 2.87
N PHE A 87 -6.74 7.00 2.87
CA PHE A 87 -7.57 5.89 3.36
C PHE A 87 -7.70 5.84 4.89
N PHE A 88 -6.74 6.42 5.61
CA PHE A 88 -6.73 6.46 7.07
C PHE A 88 -7.14 7.84 7.62
N TYR A 89 -6.66 8.92 6.98
CA TYR A 89 -6.83 10.29 7.48
C TYR A 89 -6.93 11.27 6.31
N LYS A 90 -7.59 12.42 6.49
CA LYS A 90 -7.52 13.51 5.49
C LYS A 90 -6.10 14.10 5.50
N HIS A 91 -5.20 13.51 4.74
CA HIS A 91 -3.79 13.87 4.69
C HIS A 91 -3.57 15.18 3.92
N PRO A 92 -2.92 16.21 4.49
CA PRO A 92 -2.43 17.34 3.72
C PRO A 92 -1.23 16.89 2.85
N PRO A 93 -1.10 17.31 1.59
CA PRO A 93 -0.04 16.82 0.68
C PRO A 93 1.36 16.99 1.25
N ILE A 94 2.26 16.04 0.98
CA ILE A 94 3.70 16.19 1.30
C ILE A 94 4.24 17.34 0.42
N GLN A 95 4.81 18.38 1.06
CA GLN A 95 5.49 19.48 0.40
C GLN A 95 6.91 19.11 -0.02
#